data_AF-A0A523JJM0-F1
#
_entry.id   AF-A0A523JJM0-F1
#
_cell.length_a   1.000
_cell.length_b   1.000
_cell.length_c   1.000
_cell.angle_alpha   90.00
_cell.angle_beta   90.00
_cell.angle_gamma   90.00
#
_symmetry.space_group_name_H-M   'P 1'
#
loop_
_entity.id
_entity.type
_entity.pdbx_description
1 polymer ?
#
loop_
_entity_poly.entity_id
_entity_poly.type
_entity_poly.pdbx_seq_one_letter_code
_entity_poly.pdbx_strand_id
1 'polypeptide(L)'
;MPVGHATQRRVDAESGQSVRIGTLLRLSVKPLRKRKLDVFFIACFAFGVFSCLFSDLYAVMGWLEGEGFWAQANRYYLEGDPFLASHPYYMRIVMLTSAFVWLPFYLVFIYALVRGCNWVRPLALLYVGGITVNMVNFFWFEFAGPLPPTEHLAWVLGWNLPYLIVPLLFGLRMWRHEPFGA
;
A
#
# COMPACT_ATOMS: atom_id res chain seq x y z
N MET A 1 37.67 -48.83 4.32
CA MET A 1 37.51 -47.48 4.91
C MET A 1 36.03 -47.10 4.92
N PRO A 2 35.33 -47.12 6.06
CA PRO A 2 33.89 -46.82 6.14
C PRO A 2 33.68 -45.40 6.69
N VAL A 3 33.88 -44.37 5.87
CA VAL A 3 33.71 -42.96 6.31
C VAL A 3 32.52 -42.28 5.62
N GLY A 4 32.08 -42.77 4.44
CA GLY A 4 30.99 -42.14 3.67
C GLY A 4 29.59 -42.27 4.28
N HIS A 5 29.30 -43.36 5.00
CA HIS A 5 27.94 -43.64 5.48
C HIS A 5 27.49 -42.77 6.68
N ALA A 6 28.43 -42.34 7.52
CA ALA A 6 28.12 -41.53 8.71
C ALA A 6 27.85 -40.07 8.34
N THR A 7 28.60 -39.53 7.37
CA THR A 7 28.42 -38.16 6.86
C THR A 7 27.09 -38.02 6.13
N GLN A 8 26.71 -38.99 5.30
CA GLN A 8 25.44 -38.97 4.57
C GLN A 8 24.22 -38.92 5.52
N ARG A 9 24.21 -39.76 6.57
CA ARG A 9 23.14 -39.76 7.58
C ARG A 9 23.00 -38.45 8.33
N ARG A 10 24.12 -37.73 8.53
CA ARG A 10 24.12 -36.42 9.21
C ARG A 10 23.50 -35.35 8.33
N VAL A 11 23.82 -35.35 7.03
CA VAL A 11 23.22 -34.45 6.03
C VAL A 11 21.72 -34.75 5.84
N ASP A 12 21.33 -36.01 5.83
CA ASP A 12 19.92 -36.43 5.74
C ASP A 12 19.14 -36.03 7.01
N ALA A 13 19.77 -36.11 8.18
CA ALA A 13 19.18 -35.66 9.44
C ALA A 13 19.04 -34.12 9.49
N GLU A 14 20.08 -33.37 9.10
CA GLU A 14 20.06 -31.90 9.06
C GLU A 14 19.06 -31.37 8.02
N SER A 15 18.96 -32.00 6.85
CA SER A 15 17.97 -31.66 5.83
C SER A 15 16.55 -31.99 6.29
N GLY A 16 16.31 -33.13 6.94
CA GLY A 16 15.03 -33.49 7.54
C GLY A 16 14.61 -32.53 8.66
N GLN A 17 15.56 -32.05 9.45
CA GLN A 17 15.33 -31.09 10.52
C GLN A 17 15.04 -29.69 9.96
N SER A 18 15.78 -29.25 8.94
CA SER A 18 15.54 -28.01 8.19
C SER A 18 14.16 -27.97 7.53
N VAL A 19 13.74 -29.05 6.87
CA VAL A 19 12.42 -29.18 6.25
C VAL A 19 11.30 -29.14 7.30
N ARG A 20 11.49 -29.82 8.44
CA ARG A 20 10.55 -29.76 9.57
C ARG A 20 10.45 -28.38 10.19
N ILE A 21 11.56 -27.68 10.40
CA ILE A 21 11.59 -26.31 10.92
C ILE A 21 10.92 -25.35 9.94
N GLY A 22 11.20 -25.45 8.64
CA GLY A 22 10.53 -24.66 7.61
C GLY A 22 9.02 -24.91 7.54
N THR A 23 8.59 -26.15 7.81
CA THR A 23 7.16 -26.51 7.88
C THR A 23 6.49 -25.98 9.15
N LEU A 24 7.16 -26.06 10.30
CA LEU A 24 6.66 -25.51 11.58
C LEU A 24 6.58 -23.98 11.57
N LEU A 25 7.55 -23.30 10.94
CA LEU A 25 7.51 -21.84 10.73
C LEU A 25 6.32 -21.43 9.83
N ARG A 26 5.97 -22.24 8.82
CA ARG A 26 4.75 -22.01 8.01
C ARG A 26 3.46 -22.26 8.78
N LEU A 27 3.47 -23.17 9.76
CA LEU A 27 2.32 -23.48 10.63
C LEU A 27 2.08 -22.41 11.72
N SER A 28 3.02 -21.50 11.94
CA SER A 28 2.93 -20.40 12.92
C SER A 28 2.07 -19.21 12.44
N VAL A 29 1.67 -19.17 11.17
CA VAL A 29 0.89 -18.03 10.65
C VAL A 29 -0.57 -18.13 11.05
N LYS A 30 -1.07 -17.13 11.80
CA LYS A 30 -2.49 -17.05 12.15
C LYS A 30 -3.36 -16.96 10.88
N PRO A 31 -4.43 -17.76 10.76
CA PRO A 31 -5.34 -17.71 9.60
C PRO A 31 -5.96 -16.31 9.41
N LEU A 32 -6.21 -15.91 8.15
CA LEU A 32 -6.75 -14.59 7.83
C LEU A 32 -8.06 -14.26 8.58
N ARG A 33 -8.94 -15.26 8.76
CA ARG A 33 -10.21 -15.09 9.52
C ARG A 33 -10.00 -14.64 10.96
N LYS A 34 -8.82 -14.88 11.55
CA LYS A 34 -8.43 -14.44 12.90
C LYS A 34 -7.68 -13.11 12.91
N ARG A 35 -7.33 -12.56 11.74
CA ARG A 35 -6.60 -11.29 11.57
C ARG A 35 -7.52 -10.23 10.98
N LYS A 36 -8.54 -9.81 11.74
CA LYS A 36 -9.56 -8.84 11.27
C LYS A 36 -8.96 -7.52 10.77
N LEU A 37 -7.88 -7.07 11.41
CA LEU A 37 -7.16 -5.86 11.01
C LEU A 37 -6.50 -6.02 9.62
N ASP A 38 -6.02 -7.22 9.27
CA ASP A 38 -5.45 -7.48 7.95
C ASP A 38 -6.54 -7.45 6.86
N VAL A 39 -7.76 -7.90 7.18
CA VAL A 39 -8.91 -7.79 6.27
C VAL A 39 -9.28 -6.33 6.00
N PHE A 40 -9.24 -5.48 7.03
CA PHE A 40 -9.41 -4.04 6.86
C PHE A 40 -8.37 -3.46 5.90
N PHE A 41 -7.08 -3.75 6.09
CA PHE A 41 -6.04 -3.27 5.19
C PHE A 41 -6.17 -3.81 3.76
N ILE A 42 -6.59 -5.07 3.58
CA ILE A 42 -6.90 -5.62 2.26
C ILE A 42 -7.98 -4.78 1.57
N ALA A 43 -9.05 -4.42 2.27
CA ALA A 43 -10.11 -3.59 1.71
C ALA A 43 -9.59 -2.19 1.34
N CYS A 44 -8.79 -1.55 2.20
CA CYS A 44 -8.18 -0.26 1.90
C CYS A 44 -7.24 -0.30 0.70
N PHE A 45 -6.39 -1.32 0.58
CA PHE A 45 -5.50 -1.45 -0.57
C PHE A 45 -6.24 -1.83 -1.86
N ALA A 46 -7.32 -2.61 -1.78
CA ALA A 46 -8.18 -2.87 -2.93
C ALA A 46 -8.85 -1.57 -3.41
N PHE A 47 -9.30 -0.72 -2.48
CA PHE A 47 -9.77 0.62 -2.83
C PHE A 47 -8.64 1.49 -3.40
N GLY A 48 -7.42 1.40 -2.86
CA GLY A 48 -6.24 2.07 -3.42
C GLY A 48 -5.94 1.67 -4.86
N VAL A 49 -5.98 0.37 -5.18
CA VAL A 49 -5.87 -0.14 -6.56
C VAL A 49 -6.95 0.47 -7.45
N PHE A 50 -8.20 0.47 -6.98
CA PHE A 50 -9.31 1.08 -7.70
C PHE A 50 -9.06 2.58 -7.94
N SER A 51 -8.67 3.34 -6.93
CA SER A 51 -8.38 4.78 -7.05
C SER A 51 -7.24 5.05 -8.02
N CYS A 52 -6.13 4.30 -7.95
CA CYS A 52 -5.02 4.43 -8.90
C CYS A 52 -5.47 4.29 -10.35
N LEU A 53 -6.41 3.37 -10.65
CA LEU A 53 -6.87 3.08 -12.01
C LEU A 53 -7.94 4.06 -12.51
N PHE A 54 -8.91 4.38 -11.66
CA PHE A 54 -10.12 5.13 -12.05
C PHE A 54 -10.09 6.62 -11.67
N SER A 55 -9.11 7.03 -10.85
CA SER A 55 -8.86 8.44 -10.50
C SER A 55 -7.51 8.87 -11.08
N ASP A 56 -6.40 8.40 -10.52
CA ASP A 56 -5.08 8.99 -10.79
C ASP A 56 -4.62 8.74 -12.23
N LEU A 57 -4.69 7.48 -12.69
CA LEU A 57 -4.36 7.14 -14.07
C LEU A 57 -5.36 7.78 -15.04
N TYR A 58 -6.65 7.82 -14.68
CA TYR A 58 -7.69 8.44 -15.49
C TYR A 58 -7.42 9.93 -15.74
N ALA A 59 -7.03 10.66 -14.68
CA ALA A 59 -6.65 12.07 -14.73
C ALA A 59 -5.38 12.29 -15.57
N VAL A 60 -4.33 11.50 -15.32
CA VAL A 60 -3.05 11.60 -16.04
C VAL A 60 -3.20 11.31 -17.54
N MET A 61 -4.08 10.39 -17.91
CA MET A 61 -4.34 10.06 -19.31
C MET A 61 -5.18 11.12 -20.05
N GLY A 62 -5.59 12.19 -19.35
CA GLY A 62 -6.37 13.28 -19.94
C GLY A 62 -7.83 12.92 -20.20
N TRP A 63 -8.35 11.88 -19.55
CA TRP A 63 -9.72 11.38 -19.81
C TRP A 63 -10.80 12.16 -19.06
N LEU A 64 -10.42 13.17 -18.28
CA LEU A 64 -11.33 14.03 -17.52
C LEU A 64 -12.27 14.86 -18.39
N GLU A 65 -12.04 15.01 -19.68
CA GLU A 65 -12.93 15.77 -20.59
C GLU A 65 -14.12 14.94 -21.09
N GLY A 66 -14.11 13.62 -20.86
CA GLY A 66 -15.17 12.74 -21.34
C GLY A 66 -16.53 13.00 -20.70
N GLU A 67 -17.59 12.54 -21.36
CA GLU A 67 -18.96 12.59 -20.81
C GLU A 67 -19.31 11.36 -19.97
N GLY A 68 -18.44 10.35 -19.90
CA GLY A 68 -18.68 9.13 -19.14
C GLY A 68 -18.78 9.37 -17.63
N PHE A 69 -19.43 8.44 -16.93
CA PHE A 69 -19.61 8.48 -15.47
C PHE A 69 -18.32 8.79 -14.70
N TRP A 70 -17.21 8.13 -15.06
CA TRP A 70 -15.92 8.31 -14.37
C TRP A 70 -15.31 9.70 -14.57
N ALA A 71 -15.44 10.29 -15.76
CA ALA A 71 -14.98 11.64 -16.01
C ALA A 71 -15.80 12.65 -15.18
N GLN A 72 -17.12 12.48 -15.13
CA GLN A 72 -18.00 13.33 -14.31
C GLN A 72 -17.69 13.20 -12.81
N ALA A 73 -17.53 11.97 -12.31
CA ALA A 73 -17.22 11.72 -10.90
C ALA A 73 -15.89 12.34 -10.48
N ASN A 74 -14.84 12.24 -11.31
CA ASN A 74 -13.56 12.87 -11.03
C ASN A 74 -13.67 14.41 -11.06
N ARG A 75 -14.38 15.00 -12.03
CA ARG A 75 -14.60 16.46 -12.06
C ARG A 75 -15.35 16.95 -10.82
N TYR A 76 -16.39 16.23 -10.40
CA TYR A 76 -17.12 16.55 -9.17
C TYR A 76 -16.21 16.52 -7.93
N TYR A 77 -15.30 15.55 -7.84
CA TYR A 77 -14.32 15.53 -6.76
C TYR A 77 -13.39 16.76 -6.78
N LEU A 78 -12.91 17.15 -7.97
CA LEU A 78 -12.01 18.28 -8.16
C LEU A 78 -12.64 19.64 -7.83
N GLU A 79 -13.97 19.77 -7.87
CA GLU A 79 -14.66 21.01 -7.43
C GLU A 79 -14.36 21.36 -5.97
N GLY A 80 -14.16 20.34 -5.11
CA GLY A 80 -13.83 20.53 -3.70
C GLY A 80 -12.33 20.55 -3.38
N ASP A 81 -11.45 20.36 -4.37
CA ASP A 81 -10.00 20.28 -4.22
C ASP A 81 -9.29 21.15 -5.28
N PRO A 82 -9.24 22.49 -5.07
CA PRO A 82 -8.77 23.45 -6.07
C PRO A 82 -7.31 23.25 -6.47
N PHE A 83 -6.47 22.78 -5.54
CA PHE A 83 -5.07 22.52 -5.84
C PHE A 83 -4.92 21.34 -6.79
N LEU A 84 -5.62 20.24 -6.53
CA LEU A 84 -5.63 19.10 -7.44
C LEU A 84 -6.24 19.48 -8.80
N ALA A 85 -7.32 20.27 -8.80
CA ALA A 85 -7.98 20.77 -10.01
C ALA A 85 -7.06 21.63 -10.89
N SER A 86 -6.12 22.37 -10.29
CA SER A 86 -5.16 23.20 -11.04
C SER A 86 -4.11 22.38 -11.80
N HIS A 87 -4.05 21.05 -11.59
CA HIS A 87 -3.15 20.10 -12.26
C HIS A 87 -1.69 20.58 -12.41
N PRO A 88 -1.05 21.11 -11.36
CA PRO A 88 0.33 21.56 -11.45
C PRO A 88 1.24 20.37 -11.78
N TYR A 89 2.40 20.64 -12.39
CA TYR A 89 3.36 19.59 -12.78
C TYR A 89 3.68 18.62 -11.64
N TYR A 90 3.79 19.14 -10.42
CA TYR A 90 3.99 18.32 -9.22
C TYR A 90 2.87 17.28 -9.03
N MET A 91 1.59 17.67 -9.13
CA MET A 91 0.47 16.74 -8.95
C MET A 91 0.39 15.68 -10.03
N ARG A 92 0.74 16.02 -11.28
CA ARG A 92 0.83 15.02 -12.35
C ARG A 92 1.90 13.96 -12.05
N ILE A 93 3.03 14.36 -11.47
CA ILE A 93 4.08 13.43 -11.03
C ILE A 93 3.59 12.56 -9.87
N VAL A 94 2.85 13.12 -8.91
CA VAL A 94 2.27 12.35 -7.79
C VAL A 94 1.26 11.32 -8.30
N MET A 95 0.36 11.70 -9.20
CA MET A 95 -0.62 10.79 -9.81
C MET A 95 0.05 9.70 -10.64
N LEU A 96 1.08 10.03 -11.44
CA LEU A 96 1.90 9.04 -12.15
C LEU A 96 2.58 8.07 -11.18
N THR A 97 3.18 8.60 -10.11
CA THR A 97 3.80 7.78 -9.06
C THR A 97 2.77 6.85 -8.42
N SER A 98 1.54 7.33 -8.20
CA SER A 98 0.45 6.50 -7.71
C SER A 98 0.11 5.36 -8.67
N ALA A 99 -0.13 5.67 -9.93
CA ALA A 99 -0.52 4.70 -10.95
C ALA A 99 0.56 3.64 -11.24
N PHE A 100 1.85 3.99 -11.15
CA PHE A 100 2.93 3.09 -11.57
C PHE A 100 3.80 2.55 -10.43
N VAL A 101 3.88 3.24 -9.29
CA VAL A 101 4.68 2.81 -8.12
C VAL A 101 3.79 2.26 -7.02
N TRP A 102 2.73 2.99 -6.62
CA TRP A 102 1.89 2.53 -5.51
C TRP A 102 0.93 1.41 -5.89
N LEU A 103 0.39 1.42 -7.11
CA LEU A 103 -0.44 0.34 -7.64
C LEU A 103 0.17 -1.07 -7.47
N PRO A 104 1.41 -1.36 -7.94
CA PRO A 104 2.00 -2.69 -7.73
C PRO A 104 2.26 -3.00 -6.25
N PHE A 105 2.60 -2.01 -5.43
CA PHE A 105 2.74 -2.20 -3.98
C PHE A 105 1.44 -2.66 -3.34
N TYR A 106 0.30 -2.05 -3.70
CA TYR A 106 -1.01 -2.46 -3.19
C TYR A 106 -1.34 -3.90 -3.53
N LEU A 107 -1.08 -4.34 -4.77
CA LEU A 107 -1.28 -5.73 -5.17
C LEU A 107 -0.40 -6.70 -4.37
N VAL A 108 0.87 -6.34 -4.16
CA VAL A 108 1.81 -7.11 -3.33
C VAL A 108 1.34 -7.18 -1.87
N PHE A 109 0.83 -6.08 -1.30
CA PHE A 109 0.33 -6.05 0.07
C PHE A 109 -0.93 -6.88 0.24
N ILE A 110 -1.87 -6.81 -0.70
CA ILE A 110 -3.07 -7.66 -0.68
C ILE A 110 -2.64 -9.14 -0.68
N TYR A 111 -1.76 -9.53 -1.60
CA TYR A 111 -1.23 -10.90 -1.66
C TYR A 111 -0.57 -11.31 -0.34
N ALA A 112 0.34 -10.48 0.18
CA ALA A 112 1.09 -10.78 1.39
C ALA A 112 0.19 -10.86 2.63
N LEU A 113 -0.82 -10.00 2.73
CA LEU A 113 -1.81 -10.03 3.81
C LEU A 113 -2.66 -11.29 3.74
N VAL A 114 -3.13 -11.68 2.54
CA VAL A 114 -3.89 -12.94 2.37
C VAL A 114 -3.06 -14.15 2.78
N ARG A 115 -1.79 -14.20 2.39
CA ARG A 115 -0.89 -15.34 2.61
C ARG A 115 -0.12 -15.31 3.93
N GLY A 116 -0.09 -14.18 4.63
CA GLY A 116 0.72 -13.98 5.84
C GLY A 116 2.23 -13.96 5.59
N CYS A 117 2.66 -13.23 4.56
CA CYS A 117 4.07 -13.20 4.14
C CYS A 117 4.90 -12.20 4.95
N ASN A 118 5.72 -12.66 5.90
CA ASN A 118 6.59 -11.78 6.71
C ASN A 118 7.61 -10.98 5.88
N TRP A 119 8.03 -11.48 4.71
CA TRP A 119 8.99 -10.81 3.84
C TRP A 119 8.47 -9.46 3.29
N VAL A 120 7.16 -9.19 3.35
CA VAL A 120 6.58 -7.94 2.84
C VAL A 120 6.93 -6.73 3.70
N ARG A 121 7.37 -6.96 4.94
CA ARG A 121 7.65 -5.92 5.93
C ARG A 121 8.54 -4.77 5.40
N PRO A 122 9.74 -5.00 4.83
CA PRO A 122 10.56 -3.91 4.31
C PRO A 122 9.85 -3.08 3.23
N LEU A 123 9.08 -3.70 2.33
CA LEU A 123 8.31 -2.98 1.32
C LEU A 123 7.19 -2.15 1.95
N ALA A 124 6.51 -2.69 2.97
CA ALA A 124 5.49 -1.96 3.71
C ALA A 124 6.06 -0.70 4.37
N LEU A 125 7.22 -0.78 5.01
CA LEU A 125 7.86 0.37 5.66
C LEU A 125 8.36 1.42 4.65
N LEU A 126 8.90 0.98 3.50
CA LEU A 126 9.27 1.87 2.40
C LEU A 126 8.05 2.62 1.86
N TYR A 127 6.93 1.91 1.64
CA TYR A 127 5.67 2.50 1.24
C TYR A 127 5.15 3.53 2.24
N VAL A 128 5.16 3.20 3.54
CA VAL A 128 4.70 4.11 4.60
C VAL A 128 5.50 5.42 4.54
N GLY A 129 6.83 5.32 4.44
CA GLY A 129 7.69 6.49 4.32
C GLY A 129 7.37 7.32 3.07
N GLY A 130 7.27 6.69 1.91
CA GLY A 130 6.99 7.37 0.64
C GLY A 130 5.64 8.08 0.61
N ILE A 131 4.57 7.41 1.06
CA ILE A 131 3.25 8.04 1.14
C ILE A 131 3.22 9.17 2.18
N THR A 132 3.89 9.00 3.32
CA THR A 132 3.96 10.07 4.34
C THR A 132 4.58 11.33 3.76
N VAL A 133 5.69 11.20 3.03
CA VAL A 133 6.34 12.35 2.36
C VAL A 133 5.40 12.96 1.31
N ASN A 134 4.76 12.15 0.48
CA ASN A 134 3.79 12.65 -0.51
C ASN A 134 2.65 13.41 0.15
N MET A 135 2.12 12.90 1.26
CA MET A 135 0.99 13.51 1.96
C MET A 135 1.36 14.79 2.70
N VAL A 136 2.54 14.84 3.32
CA VAL A 136 3.06 16.08 3.90
C VAL A 136 3.22 17.15 2.83
N ASN A 137 3.79 16.81 1.67
CA ASN A 137 3.93 17.75 0.57
C ASN A 137 2.58 18.19 0.00
N PHE A 138 1.63 17.27 -0.20
CA PHE A 138 0.27 17.58 -0.64
C PHE A 138 -0.38 18.61 0.30
N PHE A 139 -0.41 18.34 1.61
CA PHE A 139 -1.02 19.25 2.57
C PHE A 139 -0.25 20.57 2.71
N TRP A 140 1.07 20.56 2.55
CA TRP A 140 1.86 21.78 2.51
C TRP A 140 1.41 22.68 1.37
N PHE A 141 1.34 22.16 0.15
CA PHE A 141 0.90 22.96 -1.00
C PHE A 141 -0.57 23.35 -0.92
N GLU A 142 -1.42 22.50 -0.35
CA GLU A 142 -2.84 22.79 -0.17
C GLU A 142 -3.09 23.95 0.80
N PHE A 143 -2.40 23.99 1.94
CA PHE A 143 -2.69 24.95 3.00
C PHE A 143 -1.71 26.13 3.08
N ALA A 144 -0.49 25.96 2.57
CA ALA A 144 0.58 26.93 2.65
C ALA A 144 1.25 27.18 1.27
N GLY A 145 0.69 26.62 0.20
CA GLY A 145 1.19 26.80 -1.15
C GLY A 145 0.86 28.16 -1.76
N PRO A 146 1.22 28.35 -3.04
CA PRO A 146 1.02 29.63 -3.74
C PRO A 146 -0.43 29.89 -4.15
N LEU A 147 -1.30 28.87 -4.08
CA LEU A 147 -2.72 29.02 -4.36
C LEU A 147 -3.48 29.32 -3.06
N PRO A 148 -4.63 30.03 -3.13
CA PRO A 148 -5.51 30.17 -1.98
C PRO A 148 -5.87 28.78 -1.40
N PRO A 149 -5.86 28.60 -0.07
CA PRO A 149 -6.30 27.36 0.54
C PRO A 149 -7.73 27.00 0.14
N THR A 150 -8.06 25.71 0.10
CA THR A 150 -9.44 25.26 -0.16
C THR A 150 -10.45 25.90 0.79
N GLU A 151 -11.59 26.31 0.23
CA GLU A 151 -12.76 26.71 1.00
C GLU A 151 -13.52 25.49 1.56
N HIS A 152 -13.18 24.28 1.09
CA HIS A 152 -13.82 23.01 1.40
C HIS A 152 -12.92 22.10 2.25
N LEU A 153 -12.43 22.61 3.39
CA LEU A 153 -11.49 21.88 4.27
C LEU A 153 -11.96 20.46 4.63
N ALA A 154 -13.24 20.31 5.00
CA ALA A 154 -13.81 19.00 5.35
C ALA A 154 -13.82 18.02 4.18
N TRP A 155 -13.97 18.53 2.95
CA TRP A 155 -13.93 17.74 1.72
C TRP A 155 -12.52 17.21 1.48
N VAL A 156 -11.54 18.12 1.45
CA VAL A 156 -10.14 17.77 1.19
C VAL A 156 -9.62 16.83 2.26
N LEU A 157 -9.86 17.10 3.54
CA LEU A 157 -9.44 16.19 4.62
C LEU A 157 -10.21 14.86 4.58
N GLY A 158 -11.52 14.87 4.32
CA GLY A 158 -12.32 13.65 4.26
C GLY A 158 -11.83 12.66 3.21
N TRP A 159 -11.42 13.17 2.05
CA TRP A 159 -10.91 12.34 0.95
C TRP A 159 -9.42 12.02 1.07
N ASN A 160 -8.60 12.98 1.48
CA ASN A 160 -7.14 12.83 1.44
C ASN A 160 -6.53 12.29 2.75
N LEU A 161 -7.09 12.64 3.92
CA LEU A 161 -6.54 12.21 5.21
C LEU A 161 -6.48 10.68 5.38
N PRO A 162 -7.44 9.87 4.88
CA PRO A 162 -7.32 8.41 4.92
C PRO A 162 -6.04 7.88 4.26
N TYR A 163 -5.53 8.54 3.21
CA TYR A 163 -4.28 8.16 2.53
C TYR A 163 -3.04 8.43 3.37
N LEU A 164 -3.12 9.21 4.45
CA LEU A 164 -2.04 9.34 5.43
C LEU A 164 -2.24 8.38 6.61
N ILE A 165 -3.45 8.33 7.17
CA ILE A 165 -3.73 7.57 8.38
C ILE A 165 -3.62 6.06 8.15
N VAL A 166 -4.23 5.54 7.08
CA VAL A 166 -4.21 4.09 6.81
C VAL A 166 -2.79 3.56 6.62
N PRO A 167 -1.91 4.23 5.85
CA PRO A 167 -0.51 3.80 5.74
C PRO A 167 0.25 3.84 7.05
N LEU A 168 0.06 4.86 7.90
CA LEU A 168 0.71 4.90 9.21
C LEU A 168 0.25 3.75 10.11
N LEU A 169 -1.05 3.46 10.15
CA LEU A 169 -1.59 2.31 10.85
C LEU A 169 -1.07 0.98 10.28
N PHE A 170 -0.90 0.90 8.96
CA PHE A 170 -0.32 -0.26 8.31
C PHE A 170 1.17 -0.44 8.68
N GLY A 171 1.92 0.66 8.77
CA GLY A 171 3.29 0.66 9.26
C GLY A 171 3.40 0.15 10.70
N LEU A 172 2.53 0.63 11.59
CA LEU A 172 2.42 0.13 12.97
C LEU A 172 2.09 -1.37 13.00
N ARG A 173 1.16 -1.81 12.13
CA ARG A 173 0.83 -3.23 11.99
C ARG A 173 2.02 -4.08 11.55
N MET A 174 2.91 -3.53 10.72
CA MET A 174 4.11 -4.18 10.19
C MET A 174 5.37 -3.95 11.05
N TRP A 175 5.24 -3.31 12.22
CA TRP A 175 6.39 -2.90 13.03
C TRP A 175 7.25 -4.07 13.52
N ARG A 176 6.60 -5.18 13.93
CA ARG A 176 7.28 -6.39 14.42
C ARG A 176 8.08 -7.06 13.30
N HIS A 177 9.22 -7.68 13.63
CA HIS A 177 10.08 -8.36 12.65
C HIS A 177 9.35 -9.48 11.89
N GLU A 178 8.47 -10.21 12.58
CA GLU A 178 7.55 -11.18 11.98
C GLU A 178 6.09 -10.74 12.19
N PRO A 179 5.54 -9.88 11.29
CA PRO A 179 4.19 -9.34 11.47
C PRO A 179 3.07 -10.39 11.52
N PHE A 180 3.30 -11.58 10.97
CA PHE A 180 2.28 -12.63 10.87
C PHE A 180 2.57 -13.86 11.73
N GLY A 181 3.69 -13.88 12.46
CA GLY A 181 4.04 -14.95 13.41
C GLY A 181 3.03 -15.03 14.56
N ALA A 182 2.84 -16.25 15.10
CA ALA A 182 1.93 -16.52 16.22
C ALA A 182 2.30 -15.74 17.48
#